data_AF-A0A532D245-F1
#
_entry.id   AF-A0A532D245-F1
#
_cell.length_a   1.000
_cell.length_b   1.000
_cell.length_c   1.000
_cell.angle_alpha   90.00
_cell.angle_beta   90.00
_cell.angle_gamma   90.00
#
_symmetry.space_group_name_H-M   'P 1'
#
loop_
_entity.id
_entity.type
_entity.pdbx_description
1 polymer ?
#
loop_
_entity_poly.entity_id
_entity_poly.type
_entity_poly.pdbx_seq_one_letter_code
_entity_poly.pdbx_strand_id
1 'polypeptide(L)'
;MNCSMLTKGLMLGLLGGVVLASGCTTGPSSQITEQKNSGFMSLWNTYTNCKSTSNLAQATSDLTQLRSASQEVREGFVLPLPTHLERLVANPTSRVAVDVEAMAAACALHTGELAFNQGQTDIARDLLVSVITLHKEEGSYYVLKAKTLLARLGHGVNVSFNVH
;
A
#
# COMPACT_ATOMS: atom_id res chain seq x y z
N MET A 1 47.09 -0.65 13.25
CA MET A 1 47.31 -0.03 14.58
C MET A 1 47.32 -1.13 15.62
N ASN A 2 48.41 -1.18 16.39
CA ASN A 2 48.82 -2.30 17.23
C ASN A 2 47.95 -2.42 18.48
N CYS A 3 47.62 -3.65 18.89
CA CYS A 3 47.37 -3.93 20.31
C CYS A 3 48.44 -4.89 20.79
N SER A 4 49.49 -4.28 21.35
CA SER A 4 50.61 -4.94 21.99
C SER A 4 50.17 -5.60 23.29
N MET A 5 50.62 -6.84 23.47
CA MET A 5 50.95 -7.56 24.71
C MET A 5 50.13 -7.25 25.97
N LEU A 6 49.30 -8.22 26.37
CA LEU A 6 49.26 -8.63 27.77
C LEU A 6 49.86 -10.03 27.88
N THR A 7 51.12 -10.02 28.30
CA THR A 7 51.99 -11.12 28.68
C THR A 7 51.28 -12.15 29.56
N LYS A 8 51.28 -13.42 29.16
CA LYS A 8 51.10 -14.55 30.09
C LYS A 8 52.32 -15.45 29.99
N GLY A 9 52.99 -15.58 31.13
CA GLY A 9 54.18 -16.41 31.26
C GLY A 9 53.91 -17.88 31.05
N LEU A 10 55.01 -18.54 30.67
CA LEU A 10 55.31 -19.95 30.84
C LEU A 10 54.64 -20.94 29.89
N MET A 11 55.29 -21.00 28.72
CA MET A 11 55.40 -22.09 27.75
C MET A 11 55.16 -23.50 28.32
N LEU A 12 54.19 -24.22 27.76
CA LEU A 12 54.36 -25.65 27.46
C LEU A 12 53.40 -26.10 26.35
N GLY A 13 54.00 -26.49 25.21
CA GLY A 13 53.63 -27.66 24.43
C GLY A 13 52.29 -27.68 23.69
N LEU A 14 52.37 -27.54 22.36
CA LEU A 14 51.34 -27.91 21.39
C LEU A 14 50.70 -29.29 21.67
N LEU A 15 49.37 -29.36 21.64
CA LEU A 15 48.51 -30.41 21.05
C LEU A 15 47.06 -29.90 21.25
N GLY A 16 46.36 -29.41 20.24
CA GLY A 16 45.72 -30.23 19.22
C GLY A 16 44.27 -30.53 19.64
N GLY A 17 43.30 -29.80 19.07
CA GLY A 17 41.88 -30.15 19.18
C GLY A 17 40.95 -28.98 19.52
N VAL A 18 40.66 -28.14 18.52
CA VAL A 18 39.56 -27.17 18.54
C VAL A 18 38.25 -27.94 18.66
N VAL A 19 37.59 -27.90 19.82
CA VAL A 19 36.21 -28.39 19.95
C VAL A 19 35.28 -27.34 19.38
N LEU A 20 34.69 -27.72 18.24
CA LEU A 20 33.71 -27.00 17.45
C LEU A 20 32.48 -26.64 18.31
N ALA A 21 32.34 -25.36 18.65
CA ALA A 21 31.05 -24.79 19.04
C ALA A 21 30.33 -24.31 17.76
N SER A 22 29.88 -25.24 16.92
CA SER A 22 28.96 -24.93 15.82
C SER A 22 27.54 -24.82 16.39
N GLY A 23 27.22 -23.68 17.00
CA GLY A 23 25.82 -23.31 17.15
C GLY A 23 25.27 -22.95 15.77
N CYS A 24 24.29 -23.71 15.26
CA CYS A 24 23.50 -23.28 14.12
C CYS A 24 22.73 -22.02 14.52
N THR A 25 23.26 -20.85 14.16
CA THR A 25 22.50 -19.60 14.22
C THR A 25 21.54 -19.60 13.03
N THR A 26 20.31 -20.05 13.22
CA THR A 26 19.22 -19.64 12.33
C THR A 26 18.90 -18.18 12.61
N GLY A 27 19.43 -17.27 11.78
CA GLY A 27 19.09 -15.85 11.83
C GLY A 27 19.57 -15.11 10.58
N PRO A 28 18.86 -14.05 10.14
CA PRO A 28 17.42 -13.99 9.93
C PRO A 28 17.13 -13.77 8.42
N SER A 29 15.96 -14.17 7.94
CA SER A 29 15.46 -13.62 6.67
C SER A 29 14.96 -12.19 6.91
N SER A 30 15.86 -11.25 7.22
CA SER A 30 15.53 -9.84 7.42
C SER A 30 15.08 -9.17 6.13
N GLN A 31 15.61 -9.60 4.98
CA GLN A 31 15.32 -8.98 3.68
C GLN A 31 13.84 -9.08 3.30
N ILE A 32 13.16 -10.19 3.59
CA ILE A 32 11.74 -10.38 3.22
C ILE A 32 10.84 -9.52 4.11
N THR A 33 11.15 -9.36 5.39
CA THR A 33 10.36 -8.53 6.32
C THR A 33 10.59 -7.05 6.07
N GLU A 34 11.83 -6.65 5.78
CA GLU A 34 12.21 -5.26 5.49
C GLU A 34 11.63 -4.76 4.16
N GLN A 35 11.59 -5.62 3.12
CA GLN A 35 10.98 -5.30 1.83
C GLN A 35 9.44 -5.24 1.89
N LYS A 36 8.78 -6.06 2.72
CA LYS A 36 7.32 -5.97 2.94
C LYS A 36 6.95 -4.73 3.76
N ASN A 37 7.75 -4.38 4.75
CA ASN A 37 7.56 -3.17 5.55
C ASN A 37 7.75 -1.91 4.70
N SER A 38 8.72 -1.86 3.79
CA SER A 38 8.92 -0.71 2.91
C SER A 38 7.77 -0.54 1.92
N GLY A 39 7.23 -1.63 1.36
CA GLY A 39 6.04 -1.58 0.49
C GLY A 39 4.79 -1.07 1.21
N PHE A 40 4.52 -1.59 2.41
CA PHE A 40 3.41 -1.10 3.25
C PHE A 40 3.57 0.38 3.61
N MET A 41 4.74 0.77 4.12
CA MET A 41 4.99 2.15 4.53
C MET A 41 4.91 3.11 3.34
N SER A 42 5.35 2.68 2.16
CA SER A 42 5.19 3.46 0.93
C SER A 42 3.72 3.71 0.61
N LEU A 43 2.88 2.66 0.61
CA LEU A 43 1.45 2.81 0.33
C LEU A 43 0.76 3.69 1.37
N TRP A 44 1.09 3.51 2.64
CA TRP A 44 0.57 4.33 3.73
C TRP A 44 0.95 5.81 3.59
N ASN A 45 2.19 6.09 3.20
CA ASN A 45 2.66 7.45 2.93
C ASN A 45 1.93 8.06 1.72
N THR A 46 1.81 7.32 0.60
CA THR A 46 1.07 7.78 -0.57
C THR A 46 -0.39 8.12 -0.22
N TYR A 47 -1.06 7.27 0.54
CA TYR A 47 -2.42 7.54 1.02
C TYR A 47 -2.49 8.76 1.93
N THR A 48 -1.60 8.87 2.90
CA THR A 48 -1.58 10.00 3.85
C THR A 48 -1.31 11.31 3.13
N ASN A 49 -0.40 11.31 2.15
CA ASN A 49 -0.11 12.45 1.29
C ASN A 49 -1.34 12.84 0.47
N CYS A 50 -1.99 11.87 -0.19
CA CYS A 50 -3.22 12.13 -0.92
C CYS A 50 -4.30 12.77 -0.04
N LYS A 51 -4.49 12.27 1.19
CA LYS A 51 -5.52 12.76 2.11
C LYS A 51 -5.24 14.15 2.69
N SER A 52 -3.98 14.59 2.69
CA SER A 52 -3.57 15.86 3.31
C SER A 52 -3.27 16.97 2.30
N THR A 53 -2.94 16.61 1.05
CA THR A 53 -2.60 17.58 0.01
C THR A 53 -3.81 18.38 -0.47
N SER A 54 -3.58 19.66 -0.80
CA SER A 54 -4.50 20.54 -1.53
C SER A 54 -4.10 20.73 -2.99
N ASN A 55 -3.00 20.10 -3.44
CA ASN A 55 -2.57 20.12 -4.82
C ASN A 55 -3.25 18.99 -5.59
N LEU A 56 -4.09 19.33 -6.57
CA LEU A 56 -4.86 18.34 -7.33
C LEU A 56 -3.97 17.41 -8.15
N ALA A 57 -2.89 17.92 -8.75
CA ALA A 57 -1.96 17.11 -9.51
C ALA A 57 -1.27 16.08 -8.61
N GLN A 58 -0.87 16.49 -7.40
CA GLN A 58 -0.30 15.57 -6.41
C GLN A 58 -1.32 14.51 -5.98
N ALA A 59 -2.54 14.91 -5.63
CA ALA A 59 -3.60 13.97 -5.23
C ALA A 59 -3.94 12.97 -6.34
N THR A 60 -3.89 13.41 -7.60
CA THR A 60 -4.13 12.55 -8.78
C THR A 60 -2.98 11.57 -9.00
N SER A 61 -1.73 12.02 -8.82
CA SER A 61 -0.54 11.17 -8.89
C SER A 61 -0.59 10.09 -7.80
N ASP A 62 -0.84 10.48 -6.55
CA ASP A 62 -0.92 9.56 -5.42
C ASP A 62 -2.06 8.54 -5.61
N LEU A 63 -3.23 9.00 -6.10
CA LEU A 63 -4.35 8.12 -6.45
C LEU A 63 -3.98 7.08 -7.51
N THR A 64 -3.25 7.51 -8.54
CA THR A 64 -2.82 6.61 -9.62
C THR A 64 -1.92 5.52 -9.07
N GLN A 65 -0.98 5.87 -8.21
CA GLN A 65 -0.09 4.90 -7.56
C GLN A 65 -0.87 3.89 -6.70
N LEU A 66 -1.84 4.34 -5.90
CA LEU A 66 -2.69 3.47 -5.08
C LEU A 66 -3.54 2.52 -5.93
N ARG A 67 -4.06 2.99 -7.07
CA ARG A 67 -4.85 2.16 -8.01
C ARG A 67 -4.00 1.06 -8.63
N SER A 68 -2.79 1.38 -9.09
CA SER A 68 -1.86 0.39 -9.64
C SER A 68 -1.52 -0.68 -8.59
N ALA A 69 -1.23 -0.27 -7.35
CA ALA A 69 -0.95 -1.20 -6.27
C ALA A 69 -2.18 -2.08 -5.90
N SER A 70 -3.38 -1.51 -5.94
CA SER A 70 -4.63 -2.28 -5.72
C SER A 70 -4.82 -3.36 -6.79
N GLN A 71 -4.47 -3.07 -8.06
CA GLN A 71 -4.52 -4.05 -9.14
C GLN A 71 -3.49 -5.17 -8.94
N GLU A 72 -2.25 -4.84 -8.59
CA GLU A 72 -1.20 -5.84 -8.29
C GLU A 72 -1.62 -6.78 -7.16
N VAL A 73 -2.23 -6.24 -6.09
CA VAL A 73 -2.74 -7.05 -4.96
C VAL A 73 -3.87 -7.98 -5.38
N ARG A 74 -4.75 -7.53 -6.29
CA ARG A 74 -5.86 -8.33 -6.83
C ARG A 74 -5.39 -9.46 -7.74
N GLU A 75 -4.33 -9.24 -8.51
CA GLU A 75 -3.75 -10.27 -9.38
C GLU A 75 -3.07 -11.38 -8.58
N GLY A 76 -2.55 -11.06 -7.39
CA GLY A 76 -2.13 -12.03 -6.39
C GLY A 76 -0.91 -12.87 -6.82
N PHE A 77 -0.28 -13.50 -5.83
CA PHE A 77 0.78 -14.46 -6.08
C PHE A 77 0.17 -15.86 -6.21
N VAL A 78 0.22 -16.42 -7.42
CA VAL A 78 -0.12 -17.83 -7.66
C VAL A 78 1.09 -18.69 -7.30
N LEU A 79 1.03 -19.36 -6.15
CA LEU A 79 2.05 -20.33 -5.78
C LEU A 79 1.95 -21.52 -6.78
N PRO A 80 3.00 -21.85 -7.55
CA PRO A 80 2.96 -22.99 -8.46
C PRO A 80 2.94 -24.27 -7.63
N LEU A 81 1.74 -24.80 -7.41
CA LEU A 81 1.52 -26.01 -6.66
C LEU A 81 1.49 -27.22 -7.61
N PRO A 82 2.10 -28.36 -7.24
CA PRO A 82 1.82 -29.63 -7.90
C PRO A 82 0.31 -29.89 -7.94
N THR A 83 -0.20 -30.41 -9.05
CA THR A 83 -1.64 -30.57 -9.35
C THR A 83 -2.46 -31.29 -8.27
N HIS A 84 -1.82 -32.14 -7.45
CA HIS A 84 -2.48 -32.82 -6.33
C HIS A 84 -2.74 -31.90 -5.12
N LEU A 85 -1.97 -30.82 -4.96
CA LEU A 85 -2.07 -29.86 -3.85
C LEU A 85 -2.95 -28.66 -4.20
N GLU A 86 -3.13 -28.33 -5.48
CA GLU A 86 -4.02 -27.22 -5.92
C GLU A 86 -5.45 -27.36 -5.38
N ARG A 87 -5.97 -28.59 -5.27
CA ARG A 87 -7.32 -28.83 -4.71
C ARG A 87 -7.42 -28.64 -3.19
N LEU A 88 -6.28 -28.67 -2.50
CA LEU A 88 -6.22 -28.58 -1.03
C LEU A 88 -5.92 -27.15 -0.56
N VAL A 89 -5.46 -26.29 -1.45
CA VAL A 89 -5.11 -24.90 -1.15
C VAL A 89 -6.10 -24.01 -1.89
N ALA A 90 -7.09 -23.49 -1.16
CA ALA A 90 -7.94 -22.43 -1.67
C ALA A 90 -7.05 -21.28 -2.18
N ASN A 91 -7.34 -20.80 -3.40
CA ASN A 91 -6.61 -19.71 -4.05
C ASN A 91 -6.35 -18.58 -3.02
N PRO A 92 -5.11 -18.42 -2.52
CA PRO A 92 -4.88 -17.63 -1.33
C PRO A 92 -5.17 -16.17 -1.67
N THR A 93 -6.25 -15.62 -1.11
CA THR A 93 -6.50 -14.18 -1.19
C THR A 93 -5.31 -13.48 -0.55
N SER A 94 -4.62 -12.63 -1.30
CA SER A 94 -3.51 -11.82 -0.79
C SER A 94 -4.00 -11.02 0.41
N ARG A 95 -3.63 -11.44 1.63
CA ARG A 95 -4.01 -10.73 2.86
C ARG A 95 -2.99 -9.64 3.14
N VAL A 96 -3.11 -8.52 2.43
CA VAL A 96 -2.41 -7.29 2.82
C VAL A 96 -2.98 -6.83 4.16
N ALA A 97 -2.13 -6.37 5.07
CA ALA A 97 -2.57 -5.87 6.39
C ALA A 97 -3.47 -4.63 6.29
N VAL A 98 -3.49 -3.97 5.13
CA VAL A 98 -4.34 -2.83 4.81
C VAL A 98 -5.02 -3.07 3.47
N ASP A 99 -6.29 -2.70 3.40
CA ASP A 99 -7.08 -2.73 2.18
C ASP A 99 -6.66 -1.57 1.25
N VAL A 100 -5.83 -1.89 0.26
CA VAL A 100 -5.32 -0.93 -0.72
C VAL A 100 -6.45 -0.37 -1.60
N GLU A 101 -7.51 -1.15 -1.84
CA GLU A 101 -8.69 -0.69 -2.58
C GLU A 101 -9.45 0.38 -1.79
N ALA A 102 -9.62 0.17 -0.48
CA ALA A 102 -10.19 1.16 0.42
C ALA A 102 -9.35 2.45 0.51
N MET A 103 -8.01 2.34 0.53
CA MET A 103 -7.11 3.50 0.46
C MET A 103 -7.29 4.27 -0.85
N ALA A 104 -7.33 3.57 -1.98
CA ALA A 104 -7.54 4.17 -3.29
C ALA A 104 -8.92 4.86 -3.38
N ALA A 105 -9.97 4.26 -2.82
CA ALA A 105 -11.31 4.85 -2.77
C ALA A 105 -11.35 6.14 -1.93
N ALA A 106 -10.76 6.11 -0.74
CA ALA A 106 -10.67 7.27 0.14
C ALA A 106 -9.88 8.43 -0.49
N CYS A 107 -8.79 8.11 -1.21
CA CYS A 107 -8.01 9.07 -1.97
C CYS A 107 -8.82 9.61 -3.17
N ALA A 108 -9.52 8.76 -3.93
CA ALA A 108 -10.36 9.19 -5.06
C ALA A 108 -11.48 10.15 -4.63
N LEU A 109 -12.12 9.91 -3.48
CA LEU A 109 -13.11 10.83 -2.92
C LEU A 109 -12.50 12.20 -2.61
N HIS A 110 -11.31 12.23 -2.02
CA HIS A 110 -10.59 13.47 -1.72
C HIS A 110 -10.21 14.22 -2.99
N THR A 111 -9.60 13.53 -3.96
CA THR A 111 -9.21 14.09 -5.25
C THR A 111 -10.42 14.62 -6.01
N GLY A 112 -11.56 13.90 -5.97
CA GLY A 112 -12.81 14.35 -6.58
C GLY A 112 -13.37 15.61 -5.93
N GLU A 113 -13.36 15.69 -4.60
CA GLU A 113 -13.77 16.90 -3.86
C GLU A 113 -12.85 18.08 -4.16
N LEU A 114 -11.54 17.85 -4.24
CA LEU A 114 -10.55 18.86 -4.59
C LEU A 114 -10.73 19.37 -6.02
N ALA A 115 -10.92 18.46 -6.99
CA ALA A 115 -11.22 18.81 -8.38
C ALA A 115 -12.49 19.66 -8.47
N PHE A 116 -13.54 19.28 -7.74
CA PHE A 116 -14.78 20.05 -7.70
C PHE A 116 -14.55 21.47 -7.15
N ASN A 117 -13.85 21.60 -6.03
CA ASN A 117 -13.55 22.89 -5.41
C ASN A 117 -12.68 23.79 -6.30
N GLN A 118 -11.91 23.21 -7.23
CA GLN A 118 -11.10 23.92 -8.22
C GLN A 118 -11.83 24.16 -9.55
N GLY A 119 -13.14 23.86 -9.64
CA GLY A 119 -13.95 24.05 -10.85
C GLY A 119 -13.77 22.97 -11.93
N GLN A 120 -12.96 21.94 -11.67
CA GLN A 120 -12.72 20.82 -12.57
C GLN A 120 -13.82 19.76 -12.43
N THR A 121 -15.04 20.15 -12.80
CA THR A 121 -16.27 19.37 -12.55
C THR A 121 -16.31 18.03 -13.27
N ASP A 122 -15.77 17.94 -14.49
CA ASP A 122 -15.71 16.67 -15.23
C ASP A 122 -14.76 15.66 -14.56
N ILE A 123 -13.57 16.10 -14.17
CA ILE A 123 -12.61 15.28 -13.42
C ILE A 123 -13.22 14.83 -12.08
N ALA A 124 -13.90 15.72 -11.38
CA ALA A 124 -14.59 15.38 -10.15
C ALA A 124 -15.68 14.31 -10.38
N ARG A 125 -16.50 14.46 -11.42
CA ARG A 125 -17.54 13.49 -11.78
C ARG A 125 -16.92 12.11 -12.07
N ASP A 126 -15.91 12.06 -12.92
CA ASP A 126 -15.28 10.80 -13.34
C ASP A 126 -14.67 10.06 -12.15
N LEU A 127 -13.97 10.78 -11.26
CA LEU A 127 -13.40 10.21 -10.05
C LEU A 127 -14.47 9.63 -9.14
N LEU A 128 -15.56 10.35 -8.88
CA LEU A 128 -16.61 9.90 -7.98
C LEU A 128 -17.42 8.74 -8.56
N VAL A 129 -17.72 8.76 -9.86
CA VAL A 129 -18.34 7.63 -10.57
C VAL A 129 -17.44 6.40 -10.49
N SER A 130 -16.12 6.56 -10.67
CA SER A 130 -15.19 5.43 -10.58
C SER A 130 -15.23 4.73 -9.22
N VAL A 131 -15.40 5.47 -8.12
CA VAL A 131 -15.55 4.90 -6.76
C VAL A 131 -16.79 4.01 -6.68
N ILE A 132 -17.91 4.47 -7.26
CA ILE A 132 -19.16 3.71 -7.29
C ILE A 132 -19.00 2.43 -8.14
N THR A 133 -18.33 2.51 -9.28
CA THR A 133 -18.16 1.34 -10.16
C THR A 133 -17.23 0.27 -9.59
N LEU A 134 -16.24 0.66 -8.79
CA LEU A 134 -15.27 -0.26 -8.20
C LEU A 134 -15.87 -0.96 -6.97
N HIS A 135 -16.65 -0.26 -6.17
CA HIS A 135 -17.26 -0.80 -4.94
C HIS A 135 -18.66 -1.34 -5.21
N LYS A 136 -18.77 -2.67 -5.33
CA LYS A 136 -20.05 -3.35 -5.62
C LYS A 136 -21.06 -3.30 -4.47
N GLU A 137 -20.59 -3.05 -3.26
CA GLU A 137 -21.47 -2.94 -2.10
C GLU A 137 -22.09 -1.54 -2.05
N GLU A 138 -23.35 -1.43 -2.47
CA GLU A 138 -24.07 -0.15 -2.58
C GLU A 138 -24.18 0.61 -1.24
N GLY A 139 -24.11 -0.11 -0.11
CA GLY A 139 -24.16 0.44 1.25
C GLY A 139 -22.80 0.83 1.83
N SER A 140 -21.70 0.64 1.09
CA SER A 140 -20.38 1.00 1.58
C SER A 140 -20.26 2.52 1.79
N TYR A 141 -19.47 2.91 2.80
CA TYR A 141 -19.18 4.31 3.13
C TYR A 141 -18.74 5.10 1.88
N TYR A 142 -17.87 4.50 1.06
CA TYR A 142 -17.29 5.15 -0.12
C TYR A 142 -18.34 5.45 -1.19
N VAL A 143 -19.25 4.51 -1.46
CA VAL A 143 -20.33 4.70 -2.44
C VAL A 143 -21.29 5.80 -1.97
N LEU A 144 -21.69 5.80 -0.70
CA LEU A 144 -22.58 6.82 -0.14
C LEU A 144 -21.94 8.22 -0.19
N LYS A 145 -20.66 8.33 0.16
CA LYS A 145 -19.93 9.59 0.08
C LYS A 145 -19.79 10.07 -1.37
N ALA A 146 -19.50 9.18 -2.32
CA ALA A 146 -19.42 9.52 -3.74
C ALA A 146 -20.74 10.04 -4.29
N LYS A 147 -21.86 9.34 -4.01
CA LYS A 147 -23.21 9.77 -4.39
C LYS A 147 -23.56 11.16 -3.83
N THR A 148 -23.19 11.42 -2.57
CA THR A 148 -23.41 12.72 -1.93
C THR A 148 -22.64 13.84 -2.63
N LEU A 149 -21.36 13.60 -2.98
CA LEU A 149 -20.55 14.58 -3.70
C LEU A 149 -21.04 14.80 -5.14
N LEU A 150 -21.50 13.75 -5.82
CA LEU A 150 -22.12 13.86 -7.15
C LEU A 150 -23.41 14.67 -7.14
N ALA A 151 -24.25 14.51 -6.12
CA ALA A 151 -25.44 15.35 -5.95
C ALA A 151 -25.06 16.82 -5.79
N ARG A 152 -24.03 17.12 -4.98
CA ARG A 152 -23.49 18.48 -4.80
C ARG A 152 -22.98 19.09 -6.11
N LEU A 153 -22.28 18.30 -6.93
CA LEU A 153 -21.84 18.69 -8.27
C LEU A 153 -23.03 19.11 -9.15
N GLY A 154 -24.09 18.29 -9.20
CA GLY A 154 -25.29 18.61 -9.97
C GLY A 154 -25.97 19.92 -9.56
N HIS A 155 -26.04 20.19 -8.25
CA HIS A 155 -26.55 21.46 -7.74
C HIS A 155 -25.65 22.65 -8.04
N GLY A 156 -24.32 22.52 -7.89
CA GLY A 156 -23.36 23.59 -8.17
C GLY A 156 -23.38 24.01 -9.64
N VAL A 157 -23.48 23.05 -10.55
CA VAL A 157 -23.58 23.29 -12.00
C VAL A 157 -24.85 24.07 -12.35
N ASN A 158 -26.00 23.72 -11.77
CA ASN A 158 -27.26 24.43 -12.00
C ASN A 158 -27.25 25.88 -11.49
N VAL A 159 -26.50 26.18 -10.42
CA VAL A 159 -26.37 27.55 -9.91
C VAL A 159 -25.47 28.40 -10.81
N SER A 160 -24.38 27.84 -11.35
CA SER A 160 -23.48 28.57 -12.26
C SER A 160 -24.14 28.96 -13.59
N PHE A 161 -25.13 28.19 -14.06
CA PHE A 161 -25.86 28.50 -15.30
C PHE A 161 -26.97 29.55 -15.15
N ASN A 162 -27.36 29.93 -13.92
CA ASN A 162 -28.46 30.85 -13.64
C ASN A 162 -28.02 32.31 -13.39
N VAL A 163 -26.80 32.69 -13.77
CA VAL A 163 -26.34 34.08 -13.74
C VAL A 163 -26.54 34.69 -15.13
N HIS A 164 -27.70 35.30 -15.35
CA HIS A 164 -28.01 36.19 -16.47
C HIS A 164 -28.82 37.39 -15.96
#